data_AF-A0A060CBA7-F1
#
_entry.id   AF-A0A060CBA7-F1
#
_cell.length_a   1.000
_cell.length_b   1.000
_cell.length_c   1.000
_cell.angle_alpha   90.00
_cell.angle_beta   90.00
_cell.angle_gamma   90.00
#
_symmetry.space_group_name_H-M   'P 1'
#
loop_
_entity.id
_entity.type
_entity.pdbx_description
1 polymer ?
#
loop_
_entity_poly.entity_id
_entity_poly.type
_entity_poly.pdbx_seq_one_letter_code
_entity_poly.pdbx_strand_id
1 'polypeptide(L)'
;QPGSTFKLFVYTAGINKGMSPCDLRVDQYKAWDVIDKGKPAKWIPRNADGTYSGDTLSLKAAFARSVNTIAVQVGQEVGAHDVAQTAYAMGIKTPLEETPALSLGASDVSLLELVNSYTTVINDGNEHDPI
;
A
#
# COMPACT_ATOMS: atom_id res chain seq x y z
N GLN A 1 -4.85 11.42 -7.29
CA GLN A 1 -4.07 10.29 -6.74
C GLN A 1 -3.74 10.53 -5.27
N PRO A 2 -4.00 9.55 -4.38
CA PRO A 2 -3.72 9.63 -2.93
C PRO A 2 -2.22 9.53 -2.59
N GLY A 3 -1.41 8.93 -3.45
CA GLY A 3 0.01 8.73 -3.20
C GLY A 3 0.27 7.91 -1.93
N SER A 4 1.25 8.33 -1.12
CA SER A 4 1.65 7.58 0.08
C SER A 4 0.57 7.40 1.14
N THR A 5 -0.51 8.18 1.13
CA THR A 5 -1.65 7.96 2.03
C THR A 5 -2.30 6.59 1.80
N PHE A 6 -2.23 6.06 0.58
CA PHE A 6 -2.75 4.73 0.23
C PHE A 6 -2.02 3.58 0.93
N LYS A 7 -0.81 3.80 1.47
CA LYS A 7 -0.06 2.77 2.20
C LYS A 7 -0.83 2.23 3.40
N LEU A 8 -1.79 3.00 3.95
CA LEU A 8 -2.65 2.50 5.02
C LEU A 8 -3.30 1.16 4.62
N PHE A 9 -3.95 1.10 3.45
CA PHE A 9 -4.62 -0.11 2.97
C PHE A 9 -3.65 -1.26 2.73
N VAL A 10 -2.46 -0.96 2.22
CA VAL A 10 -1.41 -1.95 1.94
C VAL A 10 -0.95 -2.64 3.23
N TYR A 11 -0.65 -1.86 4.27
CA TYR A 11 -0.21 -2.41 5.55
C TYR A 11 -1.34 -3.08 6.32
N THR A 12 -2.57 -2.52 6.27
CA THR A 12 -3.76 -3.19 6.84
C THR A 12 -3.98 -4.55 6.19
N ALA A 13 -3.86 -4.65 4.86
CA ALA A 13 -4.00 -5.92 4.16
C ALA A 13 -2.91 -6.94 4.56
N GLY A 14 -1.67 -6.46 4.74
CA GLY A 14 -0.57 -7.28 5.27
C GLY A 14 -0.86 -7.82 6.67
N ILE A 15 -1.32 -6.96 7.58
CA ILE A 15 -1.70 -7.33 8.95
C ILE A 15 -2.87 -8.33 8.95
N ASN A 16 -3.89 -8.12 8.10
CA ASN A 16 -5.01 -9.04 7.95
C ASN A 16 -4.58 -10.43 7.44
N LYS A 17 -3.46 -10.51 6.68
CA LYS A 17 -2.84 -11.78 6.28
C LYS A 17 -1.88 -12.38 7.32
N GLY A 18 -1.81 -11.79 8.51
CA GLY A 18 -1.02 -12.31 9.63
C GLY A 18 0.37 -11.73 9.78
N MET A 19 0.73 -10.67 9.03
CA MET A 19 1.98 -9.95 9.26
C MET A 19 1.95 -9.23 10.61
N SER A 20 3.06 -9.28 11.33
CA SER A 20 3.26 -8.54 12.57
C SER A 20 3.85 -7.15 12.28
N PRO A 21 3.46 -6.09 13.01
CA PRO A 21 4.13 -4.79 12.94
C PRO A 21 5.65 -4.85 13.22
N CYS A 22 6.11 -5.92 13.87
CA CYS A 22 7.52 -6.18 14.16
C CYS A 22 8.28 -6.90 13.04
N ASP A 23 7.57 -7.40 12.01
CA ASP A 23 8.19 -8.10 10.89
C ASP A 23 9.17 -7.19 10.16
N LEU A 24 10.32 -7.75 9.80
CA LEU A 24 11.43 -7.00 9.25
C LEU A 24 11.47 -7.10 7.72
N ARG A 25 11.71 -5.98 7.04
CA ARG A 25 12.01 -5.92 5.61
C ARG A 25 13.19 -4.98 5.39
N VAL A 26 13.91 -5.20 4.29
CA VAL A 26 15.06 -4.37 3.93
C VAL A 26 14.62 -3.30 2.95
N ASP A 27 15.00 -2.04 3.20
CA ASP A 27 14.88 -0.97 2.23
C ASP A 27 15.99 -1.08 1.17
N GLN A 28 15.68 -1.67 0.03
CA GLN A 28 16.67 -2.00 -0.99
C GLN A 28 16.16 -1.81 -2.41
N TYR A 29 17.11 -1.68 -3.32
CA TYR A 29 16.85 -1.82 -4.75
C TYR A 29 16.26 -3.20 -5.04
N LYS A 30 15.07 -3.24 -5.63
CA LYS A 30 14.44 -4.46 -6.11
C LYS A 30 13.65 -4.18 -7.38
N ALA A 31 13.95 -4.93 -8.43
CA ALA A 31 13.16 -4.92 -9.65
C ALA A 31 12.07 -5.99 -9.56
N TRP A 32 10.86 -5.63 -9.97
CA TRP A 32 9.71 -6.52 -10.05
C TRP A 32 9.31 -6.71 -11.51
N ASP A 33 9.01 -7.95 -11.88
CA ASP A 33 8.47 -8.24 -13.20
C ASP A 33 6.98 -7.90 -13.21
N VAL A 34 6.59 -7.02 -14.13
CA VAL A 34 5.22 -6.50 -14.24
C VAL A 34 4.77 -6.56 -15.69
N ILE A 35 3.45 -6.50 -15.90
CA ILE A 35 2.87 -6.30 -17.22
C ILE A 35 2.51 -4.82 -17.35
N ASP A 36 3.22 -4.10 -18.22
CA ASP A 36 2.91 -2.72 -18.59
C ASP A 36 2.38 -2.67 -20.02
N LYS A 37 1.17 -2.16 -20.20
CA LYS A 37 0.49 -2.07 -21.52
C LYS A 37 0.52 -3.38 -22.31
N GLY A 38 0.30 -4.51 -21.63
CA GLY A 38 0.27 -5.84 -22.23
C GLY A 38 1.64 -6.43 -22.57
N LYS A 39 2.74 -5.81 -22.11
CA LYS A 39 4.11 -6.30 -22.35
C LYS A 39 4.85 -6.54 -21.02
N PRO A 40 5.71 -7.58 -20.94
CA PRO A 40 6.60 -7.74 -19.81
C PRO A 40 7.55 -6.55 -19.67
N ALA A 41 7.63 -6.00 -18.47
CA ALA A 41 8.52 -4.90 -18.12
C ALA A 41 9.10 -5.13 -16.72
N LYS A 42 10.23 -4.49 -16.43
CA LYS A 42 10.77 -4.40 -15.07
C LYS A 42 10.40 -3.07 -14.46
N TRP A 43 9.72 -3.12 -13.33
CA TRP A 43 9.40 -1.94 -12.54
C TRP A 43 10.29 -1.88 -11.29
N ILE A 44 10.87 -0.70 -11.05
CA ILE A 44 11.82 -0.47 -9.96
C ILE A 44 11.27 0.69 -9.12
N PRO A 45 10.59 0.42 -7.98
CA PRO A 45 10.14 1.47 -7.09
C PRO A 45 11.35 2.14 -6.42
N ARG A 46 11.28 3.46 -6.26
CA ARG A 46 12.26 4.27 -5.51
C ARG A 46 11.58 4.93 -4.33
N ASN A 47 12.32 5.17 -3.25
CA ASN A 47 11.83 6.04 -2.17
C ASN A 47 11.69 7.48 -2.66
N ALA A 48 10.97 8.30 -1.89
CA ALA A 48 10.67 9.68 -2.26
C ALA A 48 11.92 10.55 -2.42
N ASP A 49 12.99 10.24 -1.69
CA ASP A 49 14.31 10.87 -1.77
C ASP A 49 15.19 10.31 -2.91
N GLY A 50 14.70 9.29 -3.62
CA GLY A 50 15.41 8.61 -4.70
C GLY A 50 16.50 7.64 -4.25
N THR A 51 16.68 7.42 -2.95
CA THR A 51 17.73 6.56 -2.39
C THR A 51 17.18 5.27 -1.78
N TYR A 52 18.08 4.36 -1.44
CA TYR A 52 17.77 3.15 -0.66
C TYR A 52 18.67 3.18 0.56
N SER A 53 18.11 3.11 1.76
CA SER A 53 18.93 3.19 2.97
C SER A 53 19.74 1.93 3.22
N GLY A 54 19.30 0.78 2.69
CA GLY A 54 19.90 -0.53 2.98
C GLY A 54 19.58 -1.05 4.38
N ASP A 55 18.83 -0.28 5.19
CA ASP A 55 18.49 -0.66 6.54
C ASP A 55 17.44 -1.76 6.56
N THR A 56 17.52 -2.58 7.61
CA THR A 56 16.43 -3.48 7.99
C THR A 56 15.48 -2.73 8.91
N LEU A 57 14.23 -2.57 8.49
CA LEU A 57 13.20 -1.84 9.22
C LEU A 57 12.03 -2.77 9.55
N SER A 58 11.41 -2.56 10.71
CA SER A 58 10.13 -3.19 11.00
C SER A 58 9.02 -2.58 10.13
N LEU A 59 7.95 -3.33 9.86
CA LEU A 59 6.79 -2.81 9.14
C LEU A 59 6.23 -1.53 9.80
N LYS A 60 6.21 -1.48 11.13
CA LYS A 60 5.83 -0.26 11.88
C LYS A 60 6.74 0.93 11.53
N ALA A 61 8.06 0.74 11.54
CA ALA A 61 9.01 1.80 11.23
C ALA A 61 8.95 2.22 9.75
N ALA A 62 8.80 1.25 8.85
CA ALA A 62 8.68 1.47 7.42
C ALA A 62 7.41 2.25 7.05
N PHE A 63 6.28 1.91 7.67
CA PHE A 63 5.02 2.65 7.54
C PHE A 63 5.17 4.09 8.04
N ALA A 64 5.71 4.27 9.25
CA ALA A 64 5.90 5.59 9.86
C ALA A 64 6.84 6.50 9.05
N ARG A 65 7.87 5.93 8.42
CA ARG A 65 8.81 6.63 7.54
C ARG A 65 8.36 6.70 6.08
N SER A 66 7.19 6.14 5.76
CA SER A 66 6.66 6.07 4.41
C SER A 66 7.66 5.48 3.39
N VAL A 67 8.34 4.38 3.74
CA VAL A 67 9.31 3.73 2.84
C VAL A 67 8.60 3.04 1.69
N ASN A 68 8.88 3.46 0.45
CA ASN A 68 8.20 2.96 -0.76
C ASN A 68 8.58 1.52 -1.06
N THR A 69 9.87 1.19 -0.98
CA THR A 69 10.35 -0.16 -1.32
C THR A 69 9.73 -1.23 -0.43
N ILE A 70 9.54 -0.95 0.87
CA ILE A 70 8.92 -1.87 1.82
C ILE A 70 7.39 -1.90 1.61
N ALA A 71 6.75 -0.77 1.35
CA ALA A 71 5.32 -0.77 0.99
C ALA A 71 5.04 -1.65 -0.25
N VAL A 72 5.91 -1.60 -1.26
CA VAL A 72 5.81 -2.48 -2.44
C VAL A 72 6.07 -3.93 -2.07
N GLN A 73 7.06 -4.24 -1.22
CA GLN A 73 7.28 -5.61 -0.74
C GLN A 73 6.03 -6.18 -0.06
N VAL A 74 5.41 -5.42 0.84
CA VAL A 74 4.15 -5.82 1.50
C VAL A 74 3.04 -6.01 0.46
N GLY A 75 2.82 -5.05 -0.43
CA GLY A 75 1.79 -5.16 -1.47
C GLY A 75 2.00 -6.34 -2.43
N GLN A 76 3.25 -6.73 -2.69
CA GLN A 76 3.57 -7.90 -3.51
C GLN A 76 3.35 -9.22 -2.78
N GLU A 77 3.68 -9.29 -1.49
CA GLU A 77 3.43 -10.46 -0.64
C GLU A 77 1.92 -10.66 -0.40
N VAL A 78 1.17 -9.57 -0.29
CA VAL A 78 -0.28 -9.59 -0.13
C VAL A 78 -0.99 -9.86 -1.47
N GLY A 79 -0.56 -9.22 -2.55
CA GLY A 79 -1.23 -9.20 -3.84
C GLY A 79 -2.12 -7.96 -4.01
N ALA A 80 -2.09 -7.36 -5.20
CA ALA A 80 -2.82 -6.12 -5.49
C ALA A 80 -4.35 -6.26 -5.34
N HIS A 81 -4.88 -7.44 -5.64
CA HIS A 81 -6.29 -7.77 -5.44
C HIS A 81 -6.71 -7.63 -3.98
N ASP A 82 -5.99 -8.27 -3.06
CA ASP A 82 -6.32 -8.26 -1.63
C ASP A 82 -6.10 -6.88 -0.99
N VAL A 83 -5.14 -6.09 -1.51
CA VAL A 83 -5.00 -4.68 -1.15
C VAL A 83 -6.22 -3.88 -1.58
N ALA A 84 -6.73 -4.09 -2.80
CA ALA A 84 -7.93 -3.43 -3.29
C ALA A 84 -9.17 -3.84 -2.48
N GLN A 85 -9.34 -5.14 -2.19
CA GLN A 85 -10.41 -5.64 -1.33
C GLN A 85 -10.37 -5.01 0.07
N THR A 86 -9.18 -4.84 0.65
CA THR A 86 -9.02 -4.14 1.93
C THR A 86 -9.42 -2.67 1.83
N ALA A 87 -9.05 -1.97 0.75
CA ALA A 87 -9.46 -0.59 0.54
C ALA A 87 -10.99 -0.45 0.38
N TYR A 88 -11.62 -1.37 -0.35
CA TYR A 88 -13.08 -1.41 -0.50
C TYR A 88 -13.79 -1.70 0.83
N ALA A 89 -13.28 -2.66 1.62
CA ALA A 89 -13.80 -2.94 2.95
C ALA A 89 -13.66 -1.76 3.93
N MET A 90 -12.70 -0.87 3.68
CA MET A 90 -12.50 0.36 4.43
C MET A 90 -13.30 1.56 3.89
N GLY A 91 -14.13 1.39 2.86
CA GLY A 91 -15.06 2.44 2.39
C GLY A 91 -14.64 3.15 1.10
N ILE A 92 -13.57 2.72 0.44
CA ILE A 92 -13.30 3.15 -0.94
C ILE A 92 -14.38 2.56 -1.86
N LYS A 93 -14.91 3.38 -2.77
CA LYS A 93 -15.90 2.95 -3.78
C LYS A 93 -15.41 3.21 -5.20
N THR A 94 -14.44 4.12 -5.35
CA THR A 94 -13.74 4.39 -6.61
C THR A 94 -13.07 3.11 -7.15
N PRO A 95 -13.27 2.74 -8.43
CA PRO A 95 -12.60 1.59 -9.02
C PRO A 95 -11.07 1.71 -8.94
N LEU A 96 -10.42 0.71 -8.34
CA LEU A 96 -8.96 0.64 -8.20
C LEU A 96 -8.35 -0.23 -9.30
N GLU A 97 -7.19 0.19 -9.81
CA GLU A 97 -6.41 -0.63 -10.72
C GLU A 97 -5.52 -1.59 -9.91
N GLU A 98 -5.80 -2.89 -10.00
CA GLU A 98 -5.09 -3.95 -9.26
C GLU A 98 -3.70 -4.25 -9.85
N THR A 99 -2.87 -3.22 -9.94
CA THR A 99 -1.48 -3.31 -10.42
C THR A 99 -0.49 -3.21 -9.26
N PRO A 100 0.76 -3.63 -9.43
CA PRO A 100 1.82 -3.42 -8.43
C PRO A 100 1.96 -1.97 -7.93
N ALA A 101 1.68 -1.00 -8.81
CA ALA A 101 1.75 0.42 -8.51
C ALA A 101 0.65 0.91 -7.54
N LEU A 102 -0.42 0.13 -7.34
CA LEU A 102 -1.45 0.40 -6.35
C LEU A 102 -0.84 0.57 -4.95
N SER A 103 0.21 -0.17 -4.63
CA SER A 103 0.93 -0.09 -3.35
C SER A 103 1.53 1.29 -3.06
N LEU A 104 1.69 2.13 -4.09
CA LEU A 104 2.17 3.50 -4.00
C LEU A 104 1.07 4.55 -4.22
N GLY A 105 -0.20 4.14 -4.30
CA GLY A 105 -1.35 5.02 -4.49
C GLY A 105 -1.46 5.61 -5.90
N ALA A 106 -1.13 4.82 -6.92
CA ALA A 106 -1.19 5.26 -8.32
C ALA A 106 -2.62 5.41 -8.87
N SER A 107 -3.60 4.68 -8.32
CA SER A 107 -5.01 4.82 -8.71
C SER A 107 -5.62 6.09 -8.12
N ASP A 108 -6.50 6.75 -8.88
CA ASP A 108 -7.29 7.86 -8.35
C ASP A 108 -8.33 7.36 -7.36
N VAL A 109 -8.56 8.18 -6.32
CA VAL A 109 -9.52 7.89 -5.24
C VAL A 109 -10.20 9.21 -4.89
N SER A 110 -11.52 9.16 -4.67
CA SER A 110 -12.27 10.30 -4.16
C SER A 110 -11.70 10.77 -2.82
N LEU A 111 -11.48 12.07 -2.66
CA LEU A 111 -10.96 12.63 -1.40
C LEU A 111 -11.90 12.33 -0.22
N LEU A 112 -13.22 12.36 -0.44
CA LEU A 112 -14.20 12.07 0.59
C LEU A 112 -14.10 10.60 1.03
N GLU A 113 -13.99 9.67 0.08
CA GLU A 113 -13.81 8.24 0.37
C GLU A 113 -12.50 7.98 1.12
N LEU A 114 -11.41 8.62 0.69
CA LEU A 114 -10.11 8.50 1.34
C LEU A 114 -10.18 8.98 2.79
N VAL A 115 -10.71 10.18 3.05
CA VAL A 115 -10.81 10.72 4.41
C VAL A 115 -11.72 9.84 5.27
N ASN A 116 -12.86 9.40 4.73
CA ASN A 116 -13.78 8.54 5.45
C ASN A 116 -13.13 7.19 5.82
N SER A 117 -12.34 6.61 4.93
CA SER A 117 -11.72 5.30 5.16
C SER A 117 -10.72 5.24 6.31
N TYR A 118 -10.13 6.38 6.68
CA TYR A 118 -9.26 6.47 7.85
C TYR A 118 -10.04 6.33 9.17
N THR A 119 -11.35 6.62 9.16
CA THR A 119 -12.20 6.47 10.34
C THR A 119 -12.36 5.00 10.73
N THR A 120 -12.35 4.09 9.75
CA THR A 120 -12.41 2.63 9.95
C THR A 120 -11.33 2.14 10.90
N VAL A 121 -10.11 2.68 10.81
CA VAL A 121 -8.99 2.28 11.69
C VAL A 121 -9.19 2.78 13.12
N ILE A 122 -9.76 3.97 13.28
CA ILE A 122 -10.02 4.58 14.60
C ILE A 122 -11.25 3.95 15.26
N ASN A 123 -12.17 3.40 14.46
CA ASN A 123 -13.42 2.80 14.88
C ASN A 123 -13.36 1.26 14.98
N ASP A 124 -12.21 0.74 15.42
CA ASP A 124 -11.98 -0.70 15.63
C ASP A 124 -12.31 -1.58 14.41
N GLY A 125 -12.06 -1.08 13.20
CA GLY A 125 -12.30 -1.79 11.94
C GLY A 125 -13.70 -1.62 11.36
N ASN A 126 -14.56 -0.80 11.97
CA ASN A 126 -15.94 -0.59 11.49
C ASN A 126 -16.02 0.64 10.59
N GLU A 127 -16.47 0.43 9.36
CA GLU A 127 -16.73 1.48 8.37
C GLU A 127 -18.14 2.09 8.55
N HIS A 128 -18.27 3.38 8.26
CA HIS A 128 -19.54 4.12 8.28
C HIS A 128 -19.60 5.11 7.12
N ASP A 129 -20.77 5.28 6.51
CA ASP A 129 -20.97 6.31 5.50
C ASP A 129 -20.85 7.73 6.10
N PRO A 130 -20.27 8.69 5.35
CA PRO A 130 -20.18 10.08 5.78
C PRO A 130 -21.58 10.73 5.85
N ILE A 131 -21.76 11.62 6.84
CA ILE A 131 -22.99 12.40 7.07
C ILE A 131 -23.03 13.64 6.18
#